data_AF-A0A7J2LFZ8-F1
#
_entry.id   AF-A0A7J2LFZ8-F1
#
_cell.length_a   1.000
_cell.length_b   1.000
_cell.length_c   1.000
_cell.angle_alpha   90.00
_cell.angle_beta   90.00
_cell.angle_gamma   90.00
#
_symmetry.space_group_name_H-M   'P 1'
#
loop_
_entity.id
_entity.type
_entity.pdbx_description
1 polymer ?
#
loop_
_entity_poly.entity_id
_entity_poly.type
_entity_poly.pdbx_seq_one_letter_code
_entity_poly.pdbx_strand_id
1 'polypeptide(L)'
;YRQLKEELARLYEVAKKARSRGFDPKPHPEPLVVEDLAQRVEGMVGPKGVAESIRELSKKLPREELAFKIAEEIIYGKFGRLGEEEAAEQAVRAALAILTEGITAAPIEGISRVAIKKNPDGSRYLAIYFAGPIRSAGGTEQALTLVVGDFVRKLLGLDRYKPTEEEIDRFIEELRLHEREVGRFQYHISDQHIRYALERLPVEATGVGTSQVEVSSFRNLQRVETNRLRGGALRVVNDGIVGRAAKVLSVVEKLGLEGWSWLSELKKAREEGKNEAPDFMEEVIAGRPIFSNPSTPGGFRLRYGRARNTGLAAIGVHPAAMHLLRGFIAVGTQLKMDVPGKGGIALPVDYIEPPVALLRDGSVVRVSMENVARVKKRLSRVLFLGDLLISYGDFLYNNRALIPQGYTEEWWAEELREAIQKKLEGSLEKAARLLGISEKRLKELLDEPLTRKPSLEEAVRICKKLGVPLHPSYTYFWEVLSSEQVRQLRDWLKIAEAKTFGDIITELSGPVDGKVKEILERLCVPHRVGDGKIRIVGDDAQALFFCLNPNVDSEKETSTIDDPLRLIQALSGLRVRPKGVSYLGARMGRPEK
;
A
#
# COMPACT_ATOMS: atom_id res chain seq x y z
N TYR A 1 16.76 -27.58 -3.08
CA TYR A 1 15.47 -28.23 -3.40
C TYR A 1 15.53 -29.75 -3.24
N ARG A 2 16.44 -30.48 -3.92
CA ARG A 2 16.57 -31.95 -3.79
C ARG A 2 16.67 -32.44 -2.33
N GLN A 3 17.58 -31.84 -1.55
CA GLN A 3 17.74 -32.14 -0.12
C GLN A 3 16.44 -31.96 0.69
N LEU A 4 15.65 -30.91 0.42
CA LEU A 4 14.36 -30.69 1.09
C LEU A 4 13.33 -31.78 0.73
N LYS A 5 13.32 -32.22 -0.53
CA LYS A 5 12.44 -33.29 -1.00
C LYS A 5 12.79 -34.64 -0.36
N GLU A 6 14.07 -34.97 -0.31
CA GLU A 6 14.56 -36.21 0.31
C GLU A 6 14.22 -36.25 1.81
N GLU A 7 14.44 -35.13 2.50
CA GLU A 7 14.12 -35.03 3.94
C GLU A 7 12.61 -35.06 4.20
N LEU A 8 11.81 -34.37 3.37
CA LEU A 8 10.35 -34.44 3.47
C LEU A 8 9.85 -35.88 3.24
N ALA A 9 10.36 -36.58 2.22
CA ALA A 9 9.99 -37.97 1.96
C ALA A 9 10.34 -38.88 3.14
N ARG A 10 11.52 -38.70 3.73
CA ARG A 10 11.95 -39.43 4.94
C ARG A 10 10.98 -39.22 6.10
N LEU A 11 10.60 -37.96 6.38
CA LEU A 11 9.64 -37.63 7.44
C LEU A 11 8.23 -38.16 7.14
N TYR A 12 7.80 -38.12 5.88
CA TYR A 12 6.50 -38.63 5.46
C TYR A 12 6.38 -40.15 5.63
N GLU A 13 7.45 -40.90 5.38
CA GLU A 13 7.50 -42.35 5.64
C GLU A 13 7.41 -42.68 7.14
N VAL A 14 8.01 -41.86 8.01
CA VAL A 14 7.82 -41.99 9.46
C VAL A 14 6.34 -41.80 9.82
N ALA A 15 5.69 -40.77 9.28
CA ALA A 15 4.28 -40.50 9.51
C ALA A 15 3.37 -41.64 9.00
N LYS A 16 3.65 -42.20 7.82
CA LYS A 16 2.91 -43.36 7.29
C LYS A 16 2.98 -44.56 8.21
N LYS A 17 4.19 -44.92 8.68
CA LYS A 17 4.38 -46.06 9.61
C LYS A 17 3.68 -45.84 10.95
N ALA A 18 3.60 -44.60 11.43
CA ALA A 18 2.88 -44.27 12.65
C ALA A 18 1.35 -44.40 12.44
N ARG A 19 0.81 -43.75 11.41
CA ARG A 19 -0.62 -43.73 11.10
C ARG A 19 -1.17 -45.11 10.76
N SER A 20 -0.39 -45.97 10.09
CA SER A 20 -0.81 -47.33 9.72
C SER A 20 -1.08 -48.24 10.92
N ARG A 21 -0.67 -47.86 12.13
CA ARG A 21 -0.99 -48.57 13.38
C ARG A 21 -2.44 -48.39 13.83
N GLY A 22 -3.19 -47.46 13.23
CA GLY A 22 -4.63 -47.31 13.46
C GLY A 22 -5.04 -46.62 14.76
N PHE A 23 -4.13 -45.90 15.44
CA PHE A 23 -4.43 -45.14 16.66
C PHE A 23 -5.05 -43.75 16.40
N ASP A 24 -5.22 -43.40 15.13
CA ASP A 24 -5.55 -42.07 14.65
C ASP A 24 -6.81 -42.10 13.76
N PRO A 25 -7.49 -40.95 13.51
CA PRO A 25 -8.71 -40.91 12.69
C PRO A 25 -8.59 -41.49 11.28
N LYS A 26 -7.38 -41.45 10.70
CA LYS A 26 -7.05 -42.04 9.39
C LYS A 26 -5.79 -42.91 9.47
N PRO A 27 -5.74 -44.03 8.75
CA PRO A 27 -4.59 -44.93 8.73
C PRO A 27 -3.42 -44.45 7.84
N HIS A 28 -3.50 -43.21 7.34
CA HIS A 28 -2.50 -42.57 6.49
C HIS A 28 -2.34 -41.09 6.90
N PRO A 29 -1.22 -40.43 6.54
CA PRO A 29 -1.09 -38.99 6.75
C PRO A 29 -2.15 -38.22 5.98
N GLU A 30 -2.90 -37.37 6.67
CA GLU A 30 -3.96 -36.54 6.08
C GLU A 30 -3.41 -35.38 5.21
N PRO A 31 -2.30 -34.70 5.56
CA PRO A 31 -1.70 -33.69 4.68
C PRO A 31 -1.06 -34.34 3.45
N LEU A 32 -1.56 -34.00 2.26
CA LEU A 32 -1.00 -34.47 1.00
C LEU A 32 0.22 -33.64 0.59
N VAL A 33 1.28 -34.32 0.16
CA VAL A 33 2.45 -33.65 -0.46
C VAL A 33 2.15 -33.43 -1.93
N VAL A 34 2.24 -32.17 -2.36
CA VAL A 34 1.92 -31.71 -3.72
C VAL A 34 3.02 -30.79 -4.22
N GLU A 35 3.31 -30.82 -5.52
CA GLU A 35 4.45 -30.11 -6.12
C GLU A 35 4.08 -28.75 -6.71
N ASP A 36 2.85 -28.60 -7.18
CA ASP A 36 2.41 -27.42 -7.93
C ASP A 36 0.95 -27.04 -7.63
N LEU A 37 0.49 -25.95 -8.23
CA LEU A 37 -0.89 -25.48 -8.15
C LEU A 37 -1.88 -26.56 -8.61
N ALA A 38 -1.56 -27.27 -9.69
CA ALA A 38 -2.44 -28.23 -10.31
C ALA A 38 -2.77 -29.40 -9.37
N GLN A 39 -1.74 -29.96 -8.72
CA GLN A 39 -1.92 -30.98 -7.69
C GLN A 39 -2.57 -30.45 -6.42
N ARG A 40 -2.32 -29.18 -6.05
CA ARG A 40 -3.07 -28.55 -4.95
C ARG A 40 -4.57 -28.54 -5.26
N VAL A 41 -4.97 -28.07 -6.44
CA VAL A 41 -6.39 -28.01 -6.83
C VAL A 41 -7.00 -29.41 -6.89
N GLU A 42 -6.35 -30.35 -7.59
CA GLU A 42 -6.85 -31.72 -7.71
C GLU A 42 -6.96 -32.43 -6.35
N GLY A 43 -5.93 -32.32 -5.51
CA GLY A 43 -5.92 -32.94 -4.19
C GLY A 43 -6.88 -32.29 -3.18
N MET A 44 -7.20 -31.01 -3.38
CA MET A 44 -8.07 -30.24 -2.48
C MET A 44 -9.54 -30.40 -2.82
N VAL A 45 -9.90 -30.26 -4.10
CA VAL A 45 -11.31 -30.22 -4.54
C VAL A 45 -11.59 -31.11 -5.74
N GLY A 46 -10.58 -31.72 -6.37
CA GLY A 46 -10.76 -32.46 -7.62
C GLY A 46 -11.21 -31.58 -8.79
N PRO A 47 -11.82 -32.16 -9.84
CA PRO A 47 -12.01 -33.60 -10.05
C PRO A 47 -10.69 -34.30 -10.43
N LYS A 48 -10.68 -35.64 -10.37
CA LYS A 48 -9.51 -36.43 -10.79
C LYS A 48 -9.17 -36.16 -12.26
N GLY A 49 -7.89 -35.92 -12.55
CA GLY A 49 -7.39 -35.58 -13.89
C GLY A 49 -7.34 -34.08 -14.18
N VAL A 50 -7.94 -33.22 -13.34
CA VAL A 50 -7.93 -31.76 -13.57
C VAL A 50 -6.53 -31.15 -13.56
N ALA A 51 -5.58 -31.77 -12.83
CA ALA A 51 -4.22 -31.26 -12.75
C ALA A 51 -3.51 -31.23 -14.11
N GLU A 52 -3.78 -32.19 -14.99
CA GLU A 52 -3.19 -32.21 -16.34
C GLU A 52 -3.70 -31.04 -17.18
N SER A 53 -5.01 -30.81 -17.20
CA SER A 53 -5.63 -29.65 -17.84
C SER A 53 -5.07 -28.33 -17.29
N ILE A 54 -4.96 -28.21 -15.97
CA ILE A 54 -4.43 -26.98 -15.34
C ILE A 54 -3.00 -26.72 -15.82
N ARG A 55 -2.12 -27.73 -15.83
CA ARG A 55 -0.73 -27.59 -16.30
C ARG A 55 -0.62 -27.23 -17.77
N GLU A 56 -1.51 -27.76 -18.60
CA GLU A 56 -1.51 -27.45 -20.02
C GLU A 56 -1.95 -26.00 -20.27
N LEU A 57 -3.07 -25.62 -19.66
CA LEU A 57 -3.71 -24.32 -19.86
C LEU A 57 -2.94 -23.19 -19.17
N SER A 58 -2.32 -23.42 -18.00
CA SER A 58 -1.56 -22.39 -17.27
C SER A 58 -0.32 -21.89 -18.02
N LYS A 59 0.13 -22.61 -19.05
CA LYS A 59 1.23 -22.16 -19.94
C LYS A 59 0.78 -21.08 -20.92
N LYS A 60 -0.52 -20.98 -21.18
CA LYS A 60 -1.12 -20.13 -22.22
C LYS A 60 -2.04 -19.06 -21.64
N LEU A 61 -2.72 -19.39 -20.54
CA LEU A 61 -3.76 -18.55 -19.93
C LEU A 61 -3.28 -17.97 -18.59
N PRO A 62 -3.55 -16.70 -18.31
CA PRO A 62 -3.39 -16.15 -16.98
C PRO A 62 -4.36 -16.82 -16.00
N ARG A 63 -4.08 -16.65 -14.70
CA ARG A 63 -4.78 -17.33 -13.61
C ARG A 63 -6.30 -17.15 -13.64
N GLU A 64 -6.77 -15.92 -13.89
CA GLU A 64 -8.20 -15.65 -13.95
C GLU A 64 -8.86 -16.39 -15.12
N GLU A 65 -8.30 -16.30 -16.34
CA GLU A 65 -8.81 -17.03 -17.52
C GLU A 65 -8.78 -18.55 -17.34
N LEU A 66 -7.71 -19.06 -16.72
CA LEU A 66 -7.53 -20.46 -16.39
C LEU A 66 -8.67 -20.99 -15.51
N ALA A 67 -9.08 -20.22 -14.48
CA ALA A 67 -10.15 -20.63 -13.57
C ALA A 67 -11.49 -20.81 -14.31
N PHE A 68 -11.83 -19.88 -15.22
CA PHE A 68 -13.05 -19.97 -16.03
C PHE A 68 -12.97 -21.12 -17.05
N LYS A 69 -11.81 -21.31 -17.67
CA LYS A 69 -11.64 -22.40 -18.65
C LYS A 69 -11.76 -23.78 -18.00
N ILE A 70 -11.21 -23.97 -16.79
CA ILE A 70 -11.36 -25.22 -16.05
C ILE A 70 -12.81 -25.43 -15.61
N ALA A 71 -13.51 -24.38 -15.17
CA ALA A 71 -14.94 -24.47 -14.89
C ALA A 71 -15.74 -24.92 -16.13
N GLU A 72 -15.44 -24.38 -17.30
CA GLU A 72 -16.05 -24.79 -18.58
C GLU A 72 -15.77 -26.28 -18.90
N GLU A 73 -14.52 -26.74 -18.80
CA GLU A 73 -14.16 -28.15 -19.04
C GLU A 73 -14.90 -29.12 -18.11
N ILE A 74 -15.12 -28.72 -16.85
CA ILE A 74 -15.90 -29.50 -15.88
C ILE A 74 -17.36 -29.57 -16.30
N ILE A 75 -17.99 -28.45 -16.67
CA ILE A 75 -19.40 -28.42 -17.09
C ILE A 75 -19.64 -29.22 -18.37
N TYR A 76 -18.70 -29.21 -19.33
CA TYR A 76 -18.78 -30.04 -20.52
C TYR A 76 -18.42 -31.53 -20.29
N GLY A 77 -18.07 -31.90 -19.06
CA GLY A 77 -17.87 -33.29 -18.66
C GLY A 77 -16.54 -33.90 -19.07
N LYS A 78 -15.49 -33.09 -19.32
CA LYS A 78 -14.14 -33.57 -19.68
C LYS A 78 -13.57 -34.56 -18.66
N PHE A 79 -13.91 -34.39 -17.38
CA PHE A 79 -13.42 -35.19 -16.25
C PHE A 79 -14.44 -36.23 -15.75
N GLY A 80 -15.47 -36.51 -16.56
CA GLY A 80 -16.61 -37.34 -16.19
C GLY A 80 -17.91 -36.53 -16.21
N ARG A 81 -19.02 -37.20 -16.56
CA ARG A 81 -20.36 -36.58 -16.57
C ARG A 81 -20.93 -36.59 -15.16
N LEU A 82 -21.26 -35.41 -14.66
CA LEU A 82 -21.89 -35.18 -13.36
C LEU A 82 -23.33 -34.65 -13.56
N GLY A 83 -24.16 -34.71 -12.52
CA GLY A 83 -25.46 -34.00 -12.53
C GLY A 83 -25.27 -32.48 -12.60
N GLU A 84 -26.31 -31.72 -12.99
CA GLU A 84 -26.20 -30.25 -13.15
C GLU A 84 -25.67 -29.56 -11.87
N GLU A 85 -26.22 -29.89 -10.69
CA GLU A 85 -25.79 -29.31 -9.41
C GLU A 85 -24.38 -29.74 -9.01
N GLU A 86 -24.04 -31.02 -9.16
CA GLU A 86 -22.71 -31.57 -8.86
C GLU A 86 -21.64 -30.96 -9.77
N ALA A 87 -21.94 -30.82 -11.07
CA ALA A 87 -21.06 -30.17 -12.03
C ALA A 87 -20.86 -28.70 -11.69
N ALA A 88 -21.93 -27.98 -11.32
CA ALA A 88 -21.85 -26.58 -10.91
C ALA A 88 -21.01 -26.42 -9.64
N GLU A 89 -21.23 -27.25 -8.63
CA GLU A 89 -20.46 -27.23 -7.38
C GLU A 89 -18.98 -27.49 -7.65
N GLN A 90 -18.67 -28.55 -8.41
CA GLN A 90 -17.30 -28.93 -8.75
C GLN A 90 -16.59 -27.82 -9.54
N ALA A 91 -17.28 -27.19 -10.50
CA ALA A 91 -16.74 -26.09 -11.30
C ALA A 91 -16.44 -24.85 -10.45
N VAL A 92 -17.38 -24.44 -9.58
CA VAL A 92 -17.19 -23.28 -8.69
C VAL A 92 -16.05 -23.52 -7.69
N ARG A 93 -15.97 -24.72 -7.09
CA ARG A 93 -14.89 -25.08 -6.15
C ARG A 93 -13.52 -25.12 -6.85
N ALA A 94 -13.41 -25.74 -8.01
CA ALA A 94 -12.15 -25.81 -8.76
C ALA A 94 -11.68 -24.42 -9.21
N ALA A 95 -12.60 -23.59 -9.71
CA ALA A 95 -12.28 -22.22 -10.09
C ALA A 95 -11.80 -21.39 -8.88
N LEU A 96 -12.51 -21.47 -7.74
CA LEU A 96 -12.09 -20.76 -6.53
C LEU A 96 -10.72 -21.25 -6.04
N ALA A 97 -10.45 -22.57 -6.10
CA ALA A 97 -9.15 -23.12 -5.75
C ALA A 97 -8.02 -22.59 -6.65
N ILE A 98 -8.26 -22.43 -7.95
CA ILE A 98 -7.29 -21.82 -8.87
C ILE A 98 -7.07 -20.34 -8.53
N LEU A 99 -8.16 -19.59 -8.32
CA LEU A 99 -8.11 -18.16 -7.99
C LEU A 99 -7.39 -17.90 -6.66
N THR A 100 -7.51 -18.79 -5.68
CA THR A 100 -6.81 -18.72 -4.39
C THR A 100 -5.50 -19.49 -4.36
N GLU A 101 -4.98 -19.92 -5.52
CA GLU A 101 -3.73 -20.69 -5.67
C GLU A 101 -3.65 -22.01 -4.87
N GLY A 102 -4.80 -22.52 -4.42
CA GLY A 102 -4.92 -23.72 -3.61
C GLY A 102 -4.26 -23.59 -2.25
N ILE A 103 -4.13 -22.37 -1.71
CA ILE A 103 -3.48 -22.11 -0.41
C ILE A 103 -4.46 -21.75 0.72
N THR A 104 -5.75 -21.63 0.41
CA THR A 104 -6.79 -21.27 1.39
C THR A 104 -7.78 -22.41 1.57
N ALA A 105 -8.47 -22.42 2.72
CA ALA A 105 -9.54 -23.40 2.99
C ALA A 105 -10.87 -23.04 2.29
N ALA A 106 -10.98 -21.84 1.70
CA ALA A 106 -12.20 -21.34 1.08
C ALA A 106 -12.85 -22.29 0.04
N PRO A 107 -12.10 -22.96 -0.85
CA PRO A 107 -12.69 -23.89 -1.82
C PRO A 107 -13.33 -25.13 -1.18
N ILE A 108 -12.86 -25.56 0.00
CA ILE A 108 -13.40 -26.71 0.73
C ILE A 108 -14.49 -26.26 1.71
N GLU A 109 -14.12 -25.38 2.63
CA GLU A 109 -14.95 -25.03 3.80
C GLU A 109 -15.75 -23.74 3.60
N GLY A 110 -15.39 -22.91 2.62
CA GLY A 110 -16.04 -21.63 2.35
C GLY A 110 -17.31 -21.76 1.51
N ILE A 111 -17.36 -22.77 0.63
CA ILE A 111 -18.57 -23.14 -0.12
C ILE A 111 -19.16 -24.38 0.56
N SER A 112 -20.37 -24.25 1.10
CA SER A 112 -21.08 -25.35 1.74
C SER A 112 -21.76 -26.26 0.72
N ARG A 113 -22.40 -25.67 -0.30
CA ARG A 113 -23.05 -26.38 -1.42
C ARG A 113 -23.37 -25.40 -2.56
N VAL A 114 -23.63 -25.94 -3.75
CA VAL A 114 -24.26 -25.20 -4.87
C VAL A 114 -25.58 -25.87 -5.22
N ALA A 115 -26.65 -25.09 -5.44
CA ALA A 115 -27.98 -25.61 -5.72
C ALA A 115 -28.67 -24.86 -6.87
N ILE A 116 -29.61 -25.53 -7.54
CA ILE A 116 -30.47 -24.96 -8.56
C ILE A 116 -31.87 -24.75 -7.95
N LYS A 117 -32.28 -23.49 -7.87
CA LYS A 117 -33.55 -23.06 -7.27
C LYS A 117 -34.48 -22.45 -8.32
N LYS A 118 -35.70 -22.08 -7.92
CA LYS A 118 -36.71 -21.48 -8.80
C LYS A 118 -37.08 -20.06 -8.39
N ASN A 119 -37.08 -19.16 -9.36
CA ASN A 119 -37.62 -17.81 -9.24
C ASN A 119 -39.16 -17.85 -9.11
N PRO A 120 -39.82 -16.72 -8.75
CA PRO A 120 -41.27 -16.68 -8.65
C PRO A 120 -41.99 -16.98 -9.98
N ASP A 121 -41.35 -16.69 -11.12
CA ASP A 121 -41.83 -17.00 -12.46
C ASP A 121 -41.57 -18.47 -12.89
N GLY A 122 -41.02 -19.29 -11.99
CA GLY A 122 -40.70 -20.70 -12.24
C GLY A 122 -39.37 -20.95 -12.95
N SER A 123 -38.68 -19.90 -13.42
CA SER A 123 -37.35 -20.04 -14.05
C SER A 123 -36.31 -20.58 -13.06
N ARG A 124 -35.43 -21.46 -13.54
CA ARG A 124 -34.37 -22.08 -12.73
C ARG A 124 -33.15 -21.15 -12.67
N TYR A 125 -32.55 -20.98 -11.49
CA TYR A 125 -31.35 -20.15 -11.29
C TYR A 125 -30.37 -20.82 -10.33
N LEU A 126 -29.11 -20.35 -10.30
CA LEU A 126 -28.05 -20.89 -9.45
C LEU A 126 -27.94 -20.15 -8.10
N ALA A 127 -27.79 -20.92 -7.02
CA ALA A 127 -27.53 -20.41 -5.67
C ALA A 127 -26.26 -21.01 -5.09
N ILE A 128 -25.39 -20.16 -4.53
CA ILE A 128 -24.13 -20.59 -3.91
C ILE A 128 -24.26 -20.36 -2.40
N TYR A 129 -24.08 -21.44 -1.62
CA TYR A 129 -24.17 -21.41 -0.17
C TYR A 129 -22.78 -21.22 0.43
N PHE A 130 -22.54 -20.03 0.99
CA PHE A 130 -21.29 -19.69 1.65
C PHE A 130 -21.33 -20.00 3.14
N ALA A 131 -20.16 -20.33 3.69
CA ALA A 131 -19.93 -20.51 5.12
C ALA A 131 -18.85 -19.54 5.63
N GLY A 132 -18.71 -19.41 6.94
CA GLY A 132 -17.76 -18.49 7.59
C GLY A 132 -16.30 -18.58 7.08
N PRO A 133 -15.75 -19.78 6.81
CA PRO A 133 -14.39 -19.96 6.30
C PRO A 133 -14.10 -19.32 4.93
N ILE A 134 -15.12 -18.87 4.18
CA ILE A 134 -14.95 -18.10 2.94
C ILE A 134 -14.09 -16.84 3.15
N ARG A 135 -14.05 -16.32 4.39
CA ARG A 135 -13.19 -15.21 4.83
C ARG A 135 -11.69 -15.44 4.56
N SER A 136 -11.26 -16.70 4.42
CA SER A 136 -9.87 -17.05 4.10
C SER A 136 -9.49 -16.72 2.65
N ALA A 137 -10.45 -16.62 1.73
CA ALA A 137 -10.23 -16.06 0.40
C ALA A 137 -10.17 -14.52 0.47
N GLY A 138 -9.36 -13.91 -0.38
CA GLY A 138 -9.36 -12.45 -0.54
C GLY A 138 -10.71 -11.95 -1.06
N GLY A 139 -11.06 -10.70 -0.77
CA GLY A 139 -12.36 -10.14 -1.18
C GLY A 139 -12.60 -10.21 -2.70
N THR A 140 -11.52 -10.11 -3.50
CA THR A 140 -11.63 -10.24 -4.96
C THR A 140 -11.96 -11.67 -5.37
N GLU A 141 -11.27 -12.66 -4.81
CA GLU A 141 -11.53 -14.08 -5.08
C GLU A 141 -12.93 -14.52 -4.59
N GLN A 142 -13.38 -13.99 -3.44
CA GLN A 142 -14.76 -14.14 -2.96
C GLN A 142 -15.77 -13.64 -4.00
N ALA A 143 -15.59 -12.42 -4.49
CA ALA A 143 -16.48 -11.82 -5.49
C ALA A 143 -16.46 -12.59 -6.81
N LEU A 144 -15.27 -13.00 -7.28
CA LEU A 144 -15.11 -13.78 -8.50
C LEU A 144 -15.80 -15.15 -8.41
N THR A 145 -16.05 -15.68 -7.21
CA THR A 145 -16.85 -16.90 -7.04
C THR A 145 -18.27 -16.73 -7.58
N LEU A 146 -18.90 -15.56 -7.38
CA LEU A 146 -20.23 -15.25 -7.94
C LEU A 146 -20.17 -15.00 -9.45
N VAL A 147 -19.07 -14.42 -9.95
CA VAL A 147 -18.85 -14.23 -11.40
C VAL A 147 -18.67 -15.58 -12.11
N VAL A 148 -17.91 -16.50 -11.51
CA VAL A 148 -17.81 -17.89 -11.98
C VAL A 148 -19.17 -18.57 -11.91
N GLY A 149 -19.94 -18.35 -10.85
CA GLY A 149 -21.32 -18.84 -10.75
C GLY A 149 -22.19 -18.36 -11.92
N ASP A 150 -22.08 -17.08 -12.30
CA ASP A 150 -22.82 -16.52 -13.44
C ASP A 150 -22.38 -17.13 -14.77
N PHE A 151 -21.09 -17.41 -14.92
CA PHE A 151 -20.56 -18.11 -16.09
C PHE A 151 -21.09 -19.56 -16.16
N VAL A 152 -20.98 -20.30 -15.06
CA VAL A 152 -21.46 -21.69 -14.95
C VAL A 152 -22.96 -21.80 -15.19
N ARG A 153 -23.78 -20.92 -14.60
CA ARG A 153 -25.23 -20.95 -14.78
C ARG A 153 -25.64 -20.69 -16.24
N LYS A 154 -24.90 -19.84 -16.97
CA LYS A 154 -25.11 -19.63 -18.41
C LYS A 154 -24.81 -20.89 -19.22
N LEU A 155 -23.70 -21.59 -18.92
CA LEU A 155 -23.35 -22.85 -19.58
C LEU A 155 -24.39 -23.96 -19.35
N LEU A 156 -25.02 -23.96 -18.17
CA LEU A 156 -26.10 -24.89 -17.82
C LEU A 156 -27.48 -24.45 -18.34
N GLY A 157 -27.59 -23.33 -19.04
CA GLY A 157 -28.87 -22.81 -19.55
C GLY A 157 -29.83 -22.34 -18.45
N LEU A 158 -29.31 -21.92 -17.29
CA LEU A 158 -30.09 -21.38 -16.18
C LEU A 158 -30.31 -19.87 -16.34
N ASP A 159 -31.47 -19.40 -15.89
CA ASP A 159 -31.82 -17.98 -15.87
C ASP A 159 -31.07 -17.26 -14.72
N ARG A 160 -31.11 -15.93 -14.74
CA ARG A 160 -30.60 -15.09 -13.64
C ARG A 160 -31.47 -15.23 -12.39
N TYR A 161 -30.85 -15.06 -11.24
CA TYR A 161 -31.54 -14.82 -9.99
C TYR A 161 -32.37 -13.52 -10.05
N LYS A 162 -33.60 -13.58 -9.56
CA LYS A 162 -34.57 -12.49 -9.49
C LYS A 162 -35.03 -12.35 -8.02
N PRO A 163 -34.28 -11.61 -7.18
CA PRO A 163 -34.62 -11.46 -5.77
C PRO A 163 -35.97 -10.75 -5.59
N THR A 164 -36.71 -11.12 -4.54
CA THR A 164 -37.85 -10.31 -4.06
C THR A 164 -37.36 -9.16 -3.18
N GLU A 165 -38.20 -8.14 -3.00
CA GLU A 165 -37.92 -7.04 -2.07
C GLU A 165 -37.65 -7.55 -0.65
N GLU A 166 -38.44 -8.51 -0.16
CA GLU A 166 -38.25 -9.13 1.15
C GLU A 166 -36.89 -9.82 1.27
N GLU A 167 -36.38 -10.45 0.21
CA GLU A 167 -35.06 -11.09 0.23
C GLU A 167 -33.92 -10.06 0.26
N ILE A 168 -34.09 -8.92 -0.42
CA ILE A 168 -33.14 -7.80 -0.40
C ILE A 168 -33.12 -7.17 1.00
N ASP A 169 -34.29 -6.85 1.53
CA ASP A 169 -34.44 -6.24 2.85
C ASP A 169 -33.92 -7.17 3.94
N ARG A 170 -34.21 -8.46 3.83
CA ARG A 170 -33.63 -9.50 4.69
C ARG A 170 -32.11 -9.47 4.67
N PHE A 171 -31.49 -9.37 3.50
CA PHE A 171 -30.03 -9.35 3.39
C PHE A 171 -29.44 -8.08 4.03
N ILE A 172 -30.08 -6.93 3.85
CA ILE A 172 -29.68 -5.65 4.45
C ILE A 172 -29.82 -5.71 5.98
N GLU A 173 -30.95 -6.22 6.50
CA GLU A 173 -31.15 -6.46 7.94
C GLU A 173 -30.03 -7.33 8.50
N GLU A 174 -29.74 -8.46 7.85
CA GLU A 174 -28.66 -9.35 8.26
C GLU A 174 -27.30 -8.65 8.30
N LEU A 175 -27.00 -7.82 7.30
CA LEU A 175 -25.74 -7.06 7.21
C LEU A 175 -25.57 -6.12 8.41
N ARG A 176 -26.61 -5.33 8.72
CA ARG A 176 -26.58 -4.37 9.83
C ARG A 176 -26.54 -5.05 11.19
N LEU A 177 -27.30 -6.14 11.36
CA LEU A 177 -27.24 -6.97 12.55
C LEU A 177 -25.85 -7.60 12.73
N HIS A 178 -25.20 -8.03 11.64
CA HIS A 178 -23.84 -8.58 11.72
C HIS A 178 -22.83 -7.53 12.19
N GLU A 179 -22.88 -6.32 11.63
CA GLU A 179 -22.01 -5.21 12.05
C GLU A 179 -22.17 -4.86 13.54
N ARG A 180 -23.41 -4.93 14.04
CA ARG A 180 -23.75 -4.60 15.42
C ARG A 180 -23.38 -5.70 16.42
N GLU A 181 -23.69 -6.96 16.10
CA GLU A 181 -23.66 -8.07 17.07
C GLU A 181 -22.48 -9.03 16.89
N VAL A 182 -21.91 -9.14 15.69
CA VAL A 182 -20.90 -10.16 15.37
C VAL A 182 -19.53 -9.52 15.11
N GLY A 183 -19.50 -8.47 14.30
CA GLY A 183 -18.29 -7.72 14.03
C GLY A 183 -18.34 -7.01 12.68
N ARG A 184 -17.42 -6.05 12.51
CA ARG A 184 -17.36 -5.22 11.32
C ARG A 184 -16.85 -5.98 10.09
N PHE A 185 -17.34 -5.54 8.93
CA PHE A 185 -16.81 -5.90 7.64
C PHE A 185 -15.53 -5.11 7.30
N GLN A 186 -14.86 -5.46 6.21
CA GLN A 186 -13.70 -4.68 5.75
C GLN A 186 -14.09 -3.29 5.23
N TYR A 187 -15.33 -3.13 4.76
CA TYR A 187 -15.89 -1.86 4.33
C TYR A 187 -17.23 -1.65 5.00
N HIS A 188 -17.48 -0.43 5.43
CA HIS A 188 -18.83 0.02 5.70
C HIS A 188 -19.45 0.52 4.38
N ILE A 189 -20.55 -0.09 3.97
CA ILE A 189 -21.18 0.16 2.68
C ILE A 189 -22.63 0.54 2.95
N SER A 190 -23.11 1.63 2.33
CA SER A 190 -24.48 2.11 2.50
C SER A 190 -25.53 1.09 2.02
N ASP A 191 -26.72 1.15 2.61
CA ASP A 191 -27.87 0.30 2.23
C ASP A 191 -28.20 0.44 0.74
N GLN A 192 -28.10 1.67 0.21
CA GLN A 192 -28.37 1.96 -1.20
C GLN A 192 -27.42 1.20 -2.14
N HIS A 193 -26.12 1.15 -1.84
CA HIS A 193 -25.16 0.42 -2.67
C HIS A 193 -25.31 -1.10 -2.54
N ILE A 194 -25.66 -1.60 -1.35
CA ILE A 194 -25.94 -3.02 -1.15
C ILE A 194 -27.20 -3.43 -1.92
N ARG A 195 -28.29 -2.68 -1.79
CA ARG A 195 -29.52 -2.88 -2.57
C ARG A 195 -29.24 -2.89 -4.07
N TYR A 196 -28.54 -1.85 -4.55
CA TYR A 196 -28.18 -1.72 -5.97
C TYR A 196 -27.46 -2.97 -6.51
N ALA A 197 -26.55 -3.55 -5.72
CA ALA A 197 -25.87 -4.78 -6.07
C ALA A 197 -26.80 -6.00 -6.03
N LEU A 198 -27.58 -6.17 -4.96
CA LEU A 198 -28.47 -7.32 -4.78
C LEU A 198 -29.51 -7.43 -5.91
N GLU A 199 -30.10 -6.32 -6.34
CA GLU A 199 -31.05 -6.26 -7.48
C GLU A 199 -30.45 -6.76 -8.81
N ARG A 200 -29.11 -6.72 -8.94
CA ARG A 200 -28.39 -6.98 -10.20
C ARG A 200 -27.56 -8.26 -10.17
N LEU A 201 -27.38 -8.88 -9.01
CA LEU A 201 -26.65 -10.14 -8.90
C LEU A 201 -27.39 -11.26 -9.66
N PRO A 202 -26.75 -11.91 -10.65
CA PRO A 202 -27.39 -12.96 -11.45
C PRO A 202 -27.39 -14.34 -10.76
N VAL A 203 -26.70 -14.47 -9.62
CA VAL A 203 -26.58 -15.68 -8.82
C VAL A 203 -26.93 -15.33 -7.38
N GLU A 204 -27.69 -16.18 -6.71
CA GLU A 204 -28.03 -15.97 -5.30
C GLU A 204 -26.80 -16.23 -4.42
N ALA A 205 -26.34 -15.19 -3.71
CA ALA A 205 -25.39 -15.32 -2.63
C ALA A 205 -26.15 -15.65 -1.33
N THR A 206 -26.14 -16.92 -0.93
CA THR A 206 -26.81 -17.39 0.30
C THR A 206 -25.85 -18.23 1.13
N GLY A 207 -26.33 -18.93 2.17
CA GLY A 207 -25.45 -19.70 3.02
C GLY A 207 -26.09 -20.23 4.27
N VAL A 208 -25.26 -20.94 5.05
CA VAL A 208 -25.63 -21.45 6.38
C VAL A 208 -25.62 -20.31 7.40
N GLY A 209 -26.42 -20.45 8.46
CA GLY A 209 -26.35 -19.54 9.61
C GLY A 209 -25.00 -19.66 10.31
N THR A 210 -24.23 -18.57 10.35
CA THR A 210 -22.86 -18.55 10.91
C THR A 210 -22.78 -17.98 12.34
N SER A 211 -23.89 -17.42 12.84
CA SER A 211 -23.97 -16.90 14.21
C SER A 211 -25.30 -17.34 14.85
N GLN A 212 -25.41 -17.22 16.17
CA GLN A 212 -26.64 -17.51 16.91
C GLN A 212 -27.65 -16.35 16.86
N VAL A 213 -27.29 -15.22 16.24
CA VAL A 213 -28.16 -14.05 16.10
C VAL A 213 -29.19 -14.32 15.02
N GLU A 214 -30.45 -14.00 15.32
CA GLU A 214 -31.57 -14.14 14.40
C GLU A 214 -32.05 -12.78 13.89
N VAL A 215 -32.65 -12.80 12.69
CA VAL A 215 -33.40 -11.66 12.17
C VAL A 215 -34.76 -11.54 12.84
N SER A 216 -35.26 -10.30 12.86
CA SER A 216 -36.53 -9.95 13.50
C SER A 216 -37.65 -9.79 12.46
N SER A 217 -37.38 -9.05 11.38
CA SER A 217 -38.44 -8.61 10.45
C SER A 217 -38.73 -9.64 9.37
N PHE A 218 -37.71 -10.12 8.66
CA PHE A 218 -37.90 -10.94 7.46
C PHE A 218 -37.66 -12.44 7.72
N ARG A 219 -38.47 -13.04 8.61
CA ARG A 219 -38.34 -14.45 9.01
C ARG A 219 -39.05 -15.40 8.04
N ASN A 220 -38.56 -16.64 7.94
CA ASN A 220 -39.18 -17.76 7.23
C ASN A 220 -39.46 -17.50 5.73
N LEU A 221 -38.58 -16.75 5.05
CA LEU A 221 -38.69 -16.56 3.60
C LEU A 221 -38.51 -17.91 2.88
N GLN A 222 -39.34 -18.18 1.88
CA GLN A 222 -39.42 -19.47 1.20
C GLN A 222 -38.07 -20.00 0.69
N ARG A 223 -37.19 -19.10 0.24
CA ARG A 223 -35.87 -19.43 -0.32
C ARG A 223 -34.71 -19.21 0.65
N VAL A 224 -34.96 -18.82 1.89
CA VAL A 224 -33.93 -18.64 2.91
C VAL A 224 -34.18 -19.59 4.08
N GLU A 225 -33.42 -20.67 4.13
CA GLU A 225 -33.68 -21.85 4.99
C GLU A 225 -33.30 -21.64 6.46
N THR A 226 -32.88 -20.43 6.84
CA THR A 226 -32.50 -20.09 8.21
C THR A 226 -32.98 -18.69 8.56
N ASN A 227 -33.26 -18.44 9.84
CA ASN A 227 -33.49 -17.10 10.37
C ASN A 227 -32.22 -16.48 10.99
N ARG A 228 -31.09 -17.18 10.92
CA ARG A 228 -29.80 -16.72 11.45
C ARG A 228 -29.01 -15.93 10.42
N LEU A 229 -28.02 -15.17 10.89
CA LEU A 229 -27.12 -14.38 10.04
C LEU A 229 -26.22 -15.26 9.16
N ARG A 230 -26.28 -15.06 7.84
CA ARG A 230 -25.50 -15.80 6.82
C ARG A 230 -24.18 -15.09 6.53
N GLY A 231 -23.31 -15.00 7.55
CA GLY A 231 -22.08 -14.20 7.52
C GLY A 231 -21.13 -14.49 6.35
N GLY A 232 -21.12 -15.72 5.81
CA GLY A 232 -20.39 -16.03 4.57
C GLY A 232 -20.89 -15.23 3.37
N ALA A 233 -22.21 -15.27 3.12
CA ALA A 233 -22.86 -14.55 2.02
C ALA A 233 -22.69 -13.03 2.18
N LEU A 234 -22.90 -12.53 3.40
CA LEU A 234 -22.75 -11.11 3.71
C LEU A 234 -21.35 -10.60 3.34
N ARG A 235 -20.29 -11.38 3.64
CA ARG A 235 -18.91 -11.02 3.30
C ARG A 235 -18.66 -11.00 1.80
N VAL A 236 -19.13 -12.02 1.08
CA VAL A 236 -18.94 -12.12 -0.37
C VAL A 236 -19.58 -10.93 -1.09
N VAL A 237 -20.76 -10.49 -0.66
CA VAL A 237 -21.43 -9.32 -1.26
C VAL A 237 -20.80 -8.00 -0.79
N ASN A 238 -20.64 -7.80 0.52
CA ASN A 238 -20.15 -6.54 1.08
C ASN A 238 -18.64 -6.33 0.82
N ASP A 239 -17.78 -7.23 1.32
CA ASP A 239 -16.32 -7.08 1.20
C ASP A 239 -15.81 -7.45 -0.20
N GLY A 240 -16.53 -8.34 -0.87
CA GLY A 240 -16.26 -8.78 -2.23
C GLY A 240 -16.89 -7.87 -3.28
N ILE A 241 -18.12 -8.17 -3.71
CA ILE A 241 -18.75 -7.55 -4.89
C ILE A 241 -18.71 -6.02 -4.81
N VAL A 242 -19.24 -5.44 -3.73
CA VAL A 242 -19.32 -3.97 -3.61
C VAL A 242 -17.97 -3.39 -3.14
N GLY A 243 -17.34 -4.00 -2.14
CA GLY A 243 -16.05 -3.55 -1.59
C GLY A 243 -14.86 -3.64 -2.55
N ARG A 244 -14.93 -4.50 -3.57
CA ARG A 244 -13.91 -4.69 -4.63
C ARG A 244 -14.46 -4.42 -6.04
N ALA A 245 -15.58 -3.71 -6.20
CA ALA A 245 -16.25 -3.48 -7.48
C ALA A 245 -15.28 -3.09 -8.62
N ALA A 246 -14.35 -2.16 -8.38
CA ALA A 246 -13.37 -1.73 -9.39
C ALA A 246 -12.44 -2.86 -9.87
N LYS A 247 -11.99 -3.74 -8.96
CA LYS A 247 -11.09 -4.85 -9.30
C LYS A 247 -11.87 -5.97 -10.00
N VAL A 248 -13.09 -6.25 -9.54
CA VAL A 248 -13.99 -7.24 -10.16
C VAL A 248 -14.34 -6.81 -11.58
N LEU A 249 -14.71 -5.54 -11.77
CA LEU A 249 -15.00 -4.95 -13.08
C LEU A 249 -13.82 -5.11 -14.03
N SER A 250 -12.60 -4.78 -13.60
CA SER A 250 -11.41 -4.95 -14.42
C SER A 250 -11.16 -6.40 -14.86
N VAL A 251 -11.47 -7.39 -14.01
CA VAL A 251 -11.34 -8.81 -14.37
C VAL A 251 -12.44 -9.21 -15.36
N VAL A 252 -13.69 -8.82 -15.11
CA VAL A 252 -14.83 -9.09 -16.00
C VAL A 252 -14.57 -8.50 -17.39
N GLU A 253 -14.15 -7.24 -17.49
CA GLU A 253 -13.85 -6.56 -18.76
C GLU A 253 -12.71 -7.26 -19.51
N LYS A 254 -11.65 -7.64 -18.80
CA LYS A 254 -10.52 -8.38 -19.39
C LYS A 254 -10.96 -9.74 -19.96
N LEU A 255 -11.89 -10.41 -19.29
CA LEU A 255 -12.44 -11.70 -19.70
C LEU A 255 -13.56 -11.58 -20.75
N GLY A 256 -14.01 -10.35 -21.08
CA GLY A 256 -15.13 -10.12 -21.99
C GLY A 256 -16.48 -10.63 -21.46
N LEU A 257 -16.68 -10.67 -20.15
CA LEU A 257 -17.90 -11.20 -19.55
C LEU A 257 -19.02 -10.15 -19.54
N GLU A 258 -20.15 -10.46 -20.17
CA GLU A 258 -21.30 -9.56 -20.24
C GLU A 258 -22.18 -9.62 -18.96
N GLY A 259 -22.89 -8.52 -18.68
CA GLY A 259 -23.88 -8.44 -17.59
C GLY A 259 -23.39 -7.82 -16.27
N TRP A 260 -22.14 -7.34 -16.24
CA TRP A 260 -21.49 -6.81 -15.03
C TRP A 260 -21.08 -5.33 -15.12
N SER A 261 -21.49 -4.62 -16.19
CA SER A 261 -21.17 -3.21 -16.43
C SER A 261 -21.68 -2.27 -15.32
N TRP A 262 -22.71 -2.68 -14.58
CA TRP A 262 -23.26 -1.96 -13.43
C TRP A 262 -22.26 -1.78 -12.28
N LEU A 263 -21.20 -2.59 -12.21
CA LEU A 263 -20.11 -2.38 -11.24
C LEU A 263 -19.38 -1.04 -11.44
N SER A 264 -19.46 -0.45 -12.63
CA SER A 264 -18.87 0.87 -12.91
C SER A 264 -19.52 1.99 -12.11
N GLU A 265 -20.82 1.91 -11.84
CA GLU A 265 -21.54 2.90 -11.02
C GLU A 265 -21.12 2.82 -9.55
N LEU A 266 -20.94 1.59 -9.02
CA LEU A 266 -20.38 1.40 -7.67
C LEU A 266 -18.92 1.87 -7.57
N LYS A 267 -18.14 1.74 -8.64
CA LYS A 267 -16.78 2.29 -8.71
C LYS A 267 -16.81 3.82 -8.64
N LYS A 268 -17.64 4.48 -9.46
CA LYS A 268 -17.77 5.94 -9.51
C LYS A 268 -18.23 6.52 -8.17
N ALA A 269 -19.28 5.97 -7.58
CA ALA A 269 -19.82 6.43 -6.30
C ALA A 269 -18.75 6.43 -5.18
N ARG A 270 -17.83 5.46 -5.20
CA ARG A 270 -16.70 5.41 -4.25
C ARG A 270 -15.55 6.34 -4.59
N GLU A 271 -15.38 6.72 -5.85
CA GLU A 271 -14.39 7.71 -6.27
C GLU A 271 -14.85 9.13 -5.93
N GLU A 272 -16.16 9.39 -6.05
CA GLU A 272 -16.81 10.67 -5.73
C GLU A 272 -17.00 10.90 -4.21
N GLY A 273 -17.24 9.83 -3.44
CA GLY A 273 -17.36 9.89 -1.97
C GLY A 273 -16.05 10.15 -1.20
N LYS A 274 -14.92 10.39 -1.88
CA LYS A 274 -13.60 10.66 -1.25
C LYS A 274 -13.48 12.02 -0.55
N ASN A 275 -14.52 12.85 -0.58
CA ASN A 275 -14.56 14.14 0.13
C ASN A 275 -15.04 14.01 1.58
N GLU A 276 -15.48 12.84 2.02
CA GLU A 276 -15.71 12.54 3.44
C GLU A 276 -14.42 12.01 4.09
N ALA A 277 -14.27 12.21 5.40
CA ALA A 277 -13.05 11.93 6.15
C ALA A 277 -12.47 10.54 5.78
N PRO A 278 -11.15 10.41 5.55
CA PRO A 278 -10.58 9.17 5.05
C PRO A 278 -10.89 8.02 6.02
N ASP A 279 -11.41 6.91 5.49
CA ASP A 279 -11.69 5.57 6.10
C ASP A 279 -10.60 5.11 7.12
N PHE A 280 -9.39 5.65 6.98
CA PHE A 280 -8.29 5.56 7.93
C PHE A 280 -8.60 6.07 9.37
N MET A 281 -9.38 7.14 9.54
CA MET A 281 -9.64 7.83 10.82
C MET A 281 -10.78 7.22 11.65
N GLU A 282 -11.69 6.45 11.04
CA GLU A 282 -12.93 6.00 11.70
C GLU A 282 -12.74 4.91 12.77
N GLU A 283 -11.52 4.37 12.91
CA GLU A 283 -11.22 3.26 13.84
C GLU A 283 -9.95 3.51 14.67
N VAL A 284 -9.95 4.53 15.50
CA VAL A 284 -8.93 4.72 16.52
C VAL A 284 -9.26 3.84 17.72
N ILE A 285 -8.62 2.67 17.80
CA ILE A 285 -8.70 1.79 18.98
C ILE A 285 -7.77 2.36 20.05
N ALA A 286 -8.22 2.39 21.31
CA ALA A 286 -7.38 2.78 22.44
C ALA A 286 -6.06 2.00 22.43
N GLY A 287 -4.95 2.71 22.63
CA GLY A 287 -3.59 2.14 22.59
C GLY A 287 -2.96 2.04 21.19
N ARG A 288 -3.68 2.40 20.12
CA ARG A 288 -3.12 2.46 18.75
C ARG A 288 -2.96 3.92 18.29
N PRO A 289 -1.74 4.48 18.35
CA PRO A 289 -1.54 5.88 17.99
C PRO A 289 -1.75 6.14 16.50
N ILE A 290 -2.22 7.35 16.19
CA ILE A 290 -2.10 7.96 14.87
C ILE A 290 -0.73 8.63 14.82
N PHE A 291 0.04 8.36 13.77
CA PHE A 291 1.36 8.96 13.57
C PHE A 291 1.27 10.21 12.70
N SER A 292 0.50 10.15 11.61
CA SER A 292 0.31 11.27 10.68
C SER A 292 -1.06 11.27 10.04
N ASN A 293 -1.56 12.47 9.73
CA ASN A 293 -2.75 12.68 8.91
C ASN A 293 -2.34 12.76 7.42
N PRO A 294 -3.21 12.33 6.49
CA PRO A 294 -2.99 12.50 5.05
C PRO A 294 -2.68 13.95 4.67
N SER A 295 -1.79 14.14 3.69
CA SER A 295 -1.44 15.45 3.12
C SER A 295 -1.00 16.52 4.13
N THR A 296 -0.57 16.12 5.33
CA THR A 296 -0.12 17.04 6.38
C THR A 296 1.41 17.14 6.38
N PRO A 297 1.99 18.32 6.09
CA PRO A 297 3.43 18.52 6.14
C PRO A 297 4.02 18.15 7.50
N GLY A 298 5.20 17.53 7.49
CA GLY A 298 5.85 16.97 8.69
C GLY A 298 5.43 15.54 9.02
N GLY A 299 4.40 15.00 8.37
CA GLY A 299 4.07 13.58 8.40
C GLY A 299 5.12 12.71 7.71
N PHE A 300 4.78 11.43 7.49
CA PHE A 300 5.63 10.55 6.68
C PHE A 300 5.67 11.02 5.23
N ARG A 301 6.84 11.35 4.70
CA ARG A 301 6.99 11.71 3.29
C ARG A 301 7.03 10.44 2.44
N LEU A 302 6.26 10.40 1.36
CA LEU A 302 6.35 9.31 0.39
C LEU A 302 7.72 9.29 -0.29
N ARG A 303 8.37 8.13 -0.30
CA ARG A 303 9.51 7.82 -1.15
C ARG A 303 9.22 6.52 -1.91
N TYR A 304 9.29 6.55 -3.24
CA TYR A 304 9.17 5.32 -4.01
C TYR A 304 10.47 4.50 -3.92
N GLY A 305 10.33 3.21 -3.69
CA GLY A 305 11.46 2.29 -3.80
C GLY A 305 11.22 0.96 -3.09
N ARG A 306 12.19 0.06 -3.24
CA ARG A 306 12.17 -1.26 -2.63
C ARG A 306 13.53 -1.57 -2.03
N ALA A 307 13.56 -1.80 -0.73
CA ALA A 307 14.71 -2.28 0.02
C ALA A 307 14.79 -3.81 -0.03
N ARG A 308 15.92 -4.36 0.39
CA ARG A 308 16.15 -5.81 0.50
C ARG A 308 15.08 -6.56 1.30
N ASN A 309 14.47 -5.88 2.28
CA ASN A 309 13.46 -6.43 3.18
C ASN A 309 12.04 -5.94 2.86
N THR A 310 11.83 -4.98 1.94
CA THR A 310 10.50 -4.41 1.65
C THR A 310 9.90 -4.89 0.30
N GLY A 311 8.66 -4.49 0.01
CA GLY A 311 7.83 -4.98 -1.10
C GLY A 311 6.78 -6.01 -0.65
N LEU A 312 5.91 -6.49 -1.55
CA LEU A 312 4.79 -7.39 -1.21
C LEU A 312 3.93 -6.85 -0.04
N ALA A 313 3.71 -5.52 0.01
CA ALA A 313 3.10 -4.75 1.11
C ALA A 313 3.94 -4.53 2.38
N ALA A 314 5.22 -4.89 2.41
CA ALA A 314 6.14 -4.40 3.43
C ALA A 314 6.70 -3.02 3.03
N ILE A 315 6.72 -2.09 3.98
CA ILE A 315 7.09 -0.68 3.81
C ILE A 315 8.31 -0.34 4.67
N GLY A 316 9.13 0.59 4.20
CA GLY A 316 10.35 0.99 4.90
C GLY A 316 10.14 2.22 5.78
N VAL A 317 10.57 2.13 7.04
CA VAL A 317 10.58 3.23 8.01
C VAL A 317 12.00 3.38 8.56
N HIS A 318 12.45 4.62 8.75
CA HIS A 318 13.76 4.86 9.34
C HIS A 318 13.81 4.37 10.80
N PRO A 319 14.80 3.56 11.23
CA PRO A 319 14.87 3.03 12.59
C PRO A 319 14.85 4.10 13.70
N ALA A 320 15.45 5.27 13.45
CA ALA A 320 15.39 6.38 14.40
C ALA A 320 13.94 6.86 14.64
N ALA A 321 13.05 6.80 13.65
CA ALA A 321 11.62 7.11 13.83
C ALA A 321 10.93 6.07 14.70
N MET A 322 11.21 4.79 14.49
CA MET A 322 10.70 3.69 15.34
C MET A 322 11.04 3.93 16.82
N HIS A 323 12.30 4.26 17.13
CA HIS A 323 12.74 4.53 18.50
C HIS A 323 12.20 5.85 19.08
N LEU A 324 12.16 6.91 18.27
CA LEU A 324 11.64 8.22 18.67
C LEU A 324 10.16 8.13 19.05
N LEU A 325 9.38 7.36 18.28
CA LEU A 325 7.96 7.06 18.51
C LEU A 325 7.75 5.95 19.55
N ARG A 326 8.66 5.84 20.52
CA ARG A 326 8.57 4.94 21.69
C ARG A 326 8.41 3.44 21.36
N GLY A 327 8.78 3.01 20.16
CA GLY A 327 8.65 1.61 19.76
C GLY A 327 7.22 1.19 19.41
N PHE A 328 6.28 2.14 19.24
CA PHE A 328 4.95 1.82 18.70
C PHE A 328 5.00 1.33 17.26
N ILE A 329 6.02 1.74 16.52
CA ILE A 329 6.40 1.14 15.24
C ILE A 329 7.61 0.26 15.53
N ALA A 330 7.42 -1.05 15.49
CA ALA A 330 8.46 -2.05 15.59
C ALA A 330 8.53 -2.87 14.29
N VAL A 331 9.54 -3.74 14.21
CA VAL A 331 9.72 -4.63 13.06
C VAL A 331 8.54 -5.61 13.00
N GLY A 332 7.73 -5.52 11.95
CA GLY A 332 6.53 -6.36 11.82
C GLY A 332 5.23 -5.67 12.26
N THR A 333 5.30 -4.48 12.87
CA THR A 333 4.08 -3.70 13.17
C THR A 333 3.38 -3.34 11.86
N GLN A 334 2.09 -3.64 11.77
CA GLN A 334 1.27 -3.19 10.67
C GLN A 334 0.96 -1.70 10.84
N LEU A 335 1.25 -0.89 9.82
CA LEU A 335 0.73 0.46 9.69
C LEU A 335 -0.49 0.43 8.78
N LYS A 336 -1.63 0.93 9.25
CA LYS A 336 -2.75 1.26 8.36
C LYS A 336 -2.39 2.57 7.66
N MET A 337 -2.67 2.68 6.36
CA MET A 337 -2.32 3.84 5.54
C MET A 337 -3.51 4.27 4.67
N ASP A 338 -3.49 5.50 4.18
CA ASP A 338 -4.48 6.02 3.24
C ASP A 338 -4.18 5.60 1.78
N VAL A 339 -2.90 5.47 1.40
CA VAL A 339 -2.42 5.09 0.06
C VAL A 339 -1.12 4.27 0.16
N PRO A 340 -0.83 3.34 -0.79
CA PRO A 340 -1.66 2.84 -1.88
C PRO A 340 -2.68 1.76 -1.48
N GLY A 341 -2.49 1.13 -0.33
CA GLY A 341 -3.34 0.05 0.18
C GLY A 341 -3.76 0.30 1.63
N LYS A 342 -4.62 -0.57 2.17
CA LYS A 342 -5.17 -0.44 3.54
C LYS A 342 -4.12 -0.53 4.66
N GLY A 343 -2.92 -1.00 4.34
CA GLY A 343 -1.81 -0.99 5.27
C GLY A 343 -0.58 -1.68 4.70
N GLY A 344 0.53 -1.53 5.42
CA GLY A 344 1.79 -2.19 5.13
C GLY A 344 2.52 -2.59 6.41
N ILE A 345 3.43 -3.54 6.30
CA ILE A 345 4.23 -4.01 7.44
C ILE A 345 5.49 -3.17 7.54
N ALA A 346 5.70 -2.49 8.67
CA ALA A 346 6.86 -1.64 8.89
C ALA A 346 8.13 -2.48 9.04
N LEU A 347 9.13 -2.14 8.26
CA LEU A 347 10.47 -2.73 8.31
C LEU A 347 11.55 -1.64 8.31
N PRO A 348 12.69 -1.88 8.97
CA PRO A 348 13.74 -0.88 9.11
C PRO A 348 14.47 -0.66 7.79
N VAL A 349 14.64 0.61 7.40
CA VAL A 349 15.47 1.05 6.28
C VAL A 349 16.26 2.28 6.71
N ASP A 350 17.58 2.19 6.79
CA ASP A 350 18.48 3.17 7.43
C ASP A 350 19.12 4.18 6.48
N TYR A 351 18.92 4.04 5.17
CA TYR A 351 19.43 4.95 4.13
C TYR A 351 18.37 5.92 3.58
N ILE A 352 17.14 5.89 4.10
CA ILE A 352 16.09 6.89 3.78
C ILE A 352 16.14 8.06 4.76
N GLU A 353 15.42 9.14 4.48
CA GLU A 353 15.53 10.36 5.29
C GLU A 353 14.98 10.15 6.72
N PRO A 354 15.78 10.46 7.76
CA PRO A 354 15.37 10.27 9.15
C PRO A 354 14.40 11.36 9.65
N PRO A 355 13.78 11.17 10.83
CA PRO A 355 12.97 12.21 11.44
C PRO A 355 13.78 13.42 11.91
N VAL A 356 13.09 14.55 12.06
CA VAL A 356 13.63 15.80 12.63
C VAL A 356 12.79 16.19 13.84
N ALA A 357 13.46 16.56 14.94
CA ALA A 357 12.83 16.84 16.23
C ALA A 357 13.19 18.23 16.76
N LEU A 358 12.21 18.88 17.37
CA LEU A 358 12.36 20.05 18.22
C LEU A 358 12.55 19.60 19.67
N LEU A 359 13.61 20.09 20.31
CA LEU A 359 13.92 19.84 21.72
C LEU A 359 13.32 20.92 22.62
N ARG A 360 13.20 20.62 23.93
CA ARG A 360 12.68 21.54 24.94
C ARG A 360 13.52 22.81 25.15
N ASP A 361 14.78 22.79 24.72
CA ASP A 361 15.66 23.98 24.72
C ASP A 361 15.52 24.84 23.45
N GLY A 362 14.58 24.50 22.56
CA GLY A 362 14.37 25.19 21.29
C GLY A 362 15.25 24.68 20.15
N SER A 363 16.23 23.81 20.41
CA SER A 363 17.10 23.27 19.36
C SER A 363 16.34 22.33 18.42
N VAL A 364 16.65 22.39 17.12
CA VAL A 364 16.16 21.45 16.11
C VAL A 364 17.28 20.51 15.72
N VAL A 365 17.00 19.21 15.71
CA VAL A 365 17.99 18.16 15.46
C VAL A 365 17.47 17.13 14.48
N ARG A 366 18.31 16.76 13.50
CA ARG A 366 18.10 15.55 12.70
C ARG A 366 18.39 14.33 13.58
N VAL A 367 17.43 13.44 13.69
CA VAL A 367 17.50 12.32 14.64
C VAL A 367 18.19 11.14 13.96
N SER A 368 19.19 10.57 14.60
CA SER A 368 19.93 9.41 14.10
C SER A 368 19.94 8.30 15.15
N MET A 369 20.44 7.12 14.78
CA MET A 369 20.55 6.02 15.73
C MET A 369 21.53 6.34 16.87
N GLU A 370 22.55 7.16 16.61
CA GLU A 370 23.53 7.58 17.61
C GLU A 370 22.95 8.55 18.64
N ASN A 371 21.96 9.37 18.26
CA ASN A 371 21.44 10.43 19.11
C ASN A 371 20.02 10.21 19.65
N VAL A 372 19.24 9.27 19.08
CA VAL A 372 17.80 9.12 19.38
C VAL A 372 17.50 8.92 20.87
N ALA A 373 18.35 8.18 21.60
CA ALA A 373 18.19 7.97 23.03
C ALA A 373 18.30 9.28 23.85
N ARG A 374 19.16 10.21 23.41
CA ARG A 374 19.32 11.53 24.04
C ARG A 374 18.18 12.48 23.63
N VAL A 375 17.84 12.49 22.34
CA VAL A 375 16.74 13.28 21.78
C VAL A 375 15.42 12.95 22.46
N LYS A 376 15.09 11.67 22.62
CA LYS A 376 13.85 11.19 23.23
C LYS A 376 13.60 11.75 24.64
N LYS A 377 14.66 11.96 25.43
CA LYS A 377 14.57 12.53 26.79
C LYS A 377 14.23 14.02 26.80
N ARG A 378 14.59 14.74 25.73
CA ARG A 378 14.47 16.19 25.60
C ARG A 378 13.46 16.62 24.53
N LEU A 379 12.72 15.66 23.98
CA LEU A 379 11.77 15.89 22.90
C LEU A 379 10.66 16.85 23.35
N SER A 380 10.44 17.89 22.54
CA SER A 380 9.28 18.77 22.63
C SER A 380 8.25 18.39 21.56
N ARG A 381 8.67 18.36 20.29
CA ARG A 381 7.80 18.06 19.14
C ARG A 381 8.60 17.33 18.05
N VAL A 382 7.95 16.42 17.32
CA VAL A 382 8.49 15.89 16.06
C VAL A 382 8.07 16.81 14.93
N LEU A 383 9.02 17.39 14.20
CA LEU A 383 8.75 18.33 13.09
C LEU A 383 8.57 17.59 11.77
N PHE A 384 9.29 16.48 11.60
CA PHE A 384 9.22 15.62 10.43
C PHE A 384 9.39 14.16 10.86
N LEU A 385 8.51 13.26 10.41
CA LEU A 385 8.58 11.83 10.75
C LEU A 385 9.64 11.05 9.96
N GLY A 386 10.15 11.62 8.86
CA GLY A 386 11.03 10.93 7.94
C GLY A 386 10.29 10.35 6.73
N ASP A 387 11.03 9.58 5.95
CA ASP A 387 10.50 8.89 4.77
C ASP A 387 9.69 7.65 5.16
N LEU A 388 8.66 7.37 4.34
CA LEU A 388 7.99 6.09 4.26
C LEU A 388 8.23 5.50 2.85
N LEU A 389 9.05 4.45 2.80
CA LEU A 389 9.46 3.81 1.56
C LEU A 389 8.38 2.82 1.09
N ILE A 390 7.80 3.07 -0.08
CA ILE A 390 6.73 2.23 -0.65
C ILE A 390 7.12 1.76 -2.04
N SER A 391 6.88 0.48 -2.32
CA SER A 391 7.19 -0.11 -3.62
C SER A 391 6.20 0.36 -4.68
N TYR A 392 6.69 0.63 -5.90
CA TYR A 392 5.84 0.81 -7.08
C TYR A 392 4.87 -0.38 -7.25
N GLY A 393 5.32 -1.61 -6.95
CA GLY A 393 4.49 -2.81 -7.04
C GLY A 393 3.24 -2.75 -6.15
N ASP A 394 3.30 -2.04 -5.03
CA ASP A 394 2.14 -1.90 -4.13
C ASP A 394 1.09 -0.97 -4.76
N PHE A 395 1.49 0.08 -5.48
CA PHE A 395 0.57 0.93 -6.25
C PHE A 395 -0.06 0.17 -7.42
N LEU A 396 0.76 -0.55 -8.18
CA LEU A 396 0.31 -1.37 -9.31
C LEU A 396 -0.71 -2.42 -8.87
N TYR A 397 -0.41 -3.16 -7.80
CA TYR A 397 -1.29 -4.21 -7.28
C TYR A 397 -2.65 -3.65 -6.82
N ASN A 398 -2.64 -2.53 -6.11
CA ASN A 398 -3.85 -1.87 -5.60
C ASN A 398 -4.60 -1.05 -6.68
N ASN A 399 -4.11 -1.03 -7.93
CA ASN A 399 -4.66 -0.23 -9.02
C ASN A 399 -4.85 1.25 -8.63
N ARG A 400 -3.81 1.84 -8.03
CA ARG A 400 -3.77 3.25 -7.61
C ARG A 400 -2.83 4.04 -8.50
N ALA A 401 -3.26 5.25 -8.88
CA ALA A 401 -2.40 6.21 -9.55
C ALA A 401 -1.20 6.57 -8.67
N LEU A 402 -0.03 6.73 -9.30
CA LEU A 402 1.14 7.27 -8.63
C LEU A 402 0.87 8.73 -8.25
N ILE A 403 1.19 9.07 -7.01
CA ILE A 403 1.19 10.45 -6.53
C ILE A 403 2.62 11.02 -6.58
N PRO A 404 2.79 12.34 -6.72
CA PRO A 404 4.12 12.94 -6.87
C PRO A 404 5.01 12.67 -5.64
N GLN A 405 6.25 12.24 -5.84
CA GLN A 405 7.22 12.14 -4.74
C GLN A 405 8.06 13.43 -4.60
N GLY A 406 8.63 13.65 -3.42
CA GLY A 406 9.65 14.67 -3.20
C GLY A 406 10.97 14.36 -3.93
N TYR A 407 11.86 15.35 -4.02
CA TYR A 407 13.17 15.15 -4.63
C TYR A 407 14.09 14.29 -3.74
N THR A 408 14.64 13.21 -4.30
CA THR A 408 15.45 12.21 -3.58
C THR A 408 16.77 11.93 -4.29
N GLU A 409 17.70 11.27 -3.60
CA GLU A 409 19.06 11.04 -4.12
C GLU A 409 19.08 10.17 -5.38
N GLU A 410 18.19 9.18 -5.49
CA GLU A 410 18.05 8.33 -6.67
C GLU A 410 17.61 9.15 -7.89
N TRP A 411 16.64 10.05 -7.70
CA TRP A 411 16.19 10.94 -8.78
C TRP A 411 17.28 11.94 -9.16
N TRP A 412 17.97 12.52 -8.19
CA TRP A 412 19.11 13.42 -8.46
C TRP A 412 20.20 12.75 -9.28
N ALA A 413 20.53 11.48 -9.00
CA ALA A 413 21.52 10.72 -9.75
C ALA A 413 21.11 10.51 -11.21
N GLU A 414 19.82 10.24 -11.48
CA GLU A 414 19.31 10.15 -12.85
C GLU A 414 19.34 11.50 -13.57
N GLU A 415 19.02 12.62 -12.89
CA GLU A 415 19.14 13.95 -13.50
C GLU A 415 20.61 14.32 -13.78
N LEU A 416 21.54 13.90 -12.93
CA LEU A 416 22.97 14.04 -13.19
C LEU A 416 23.42 13.19 -14.39
N ARG A 417 22.97 11.93 -14.47
CA ARG A 417 23.24 11.03 -15.60
C ARG A 417 22.71 11.64 -16.90
N GLU A 418 21.49 12.16 -16.87
CA GLU A 418 20.86 12.84 -18.01
C GLU A 418 21.63 14.10 -18.42
N ALA A 419 22.09 14.92 -17.46
CA ALA A 419 22.84 16.12 -17.74
C ALA A 419 24.21 15.81 -18.37
N ILE A 420 24.91 14.79 -17.87
CA ILE A 420 26.18 14.31 -18.47
C ILE A 420 25.92 13.77 -19.88
N GLN A 421 24.84 13.01 -20.07
CA GLN A 421 24.48 12.50 -21.39
C GLN A 421 24.22 13.63 -22.40
N LYS A 422 23.39 14.61 -22.03
CA LYS A 422 22.96 15.69 -22.93
C LYS A 422 24.02 16.75 -23.17
N LYS A 423 24.79 17.13 -22.15
CA LYS A 423 25.75 18.26 -22.23
C LYS A 423 27.16 17.81 -22.56
N LEU A 424 27.50 16.54 -22.30
CA LEU A 424 28.86 16.02 -22.38
C LEU A 424 28.95 14.69 -23.15
N GLU A 425 27.90 14.34 -23.91
CA GLU A 425 27.85 13.14 -24.76
C GLU A 425 28.08 11.83 -23.99
N GLY A 426 27.78 11.82 -22.69
CA GLY A 426 27.98 10.65 -21.83
C GLY A 426 29.42 10.44 -21.34
N SER A 427 30.38 11.31 -21.70
CA SER A 427 31.78 11.18 -21.25
C SER A 427 31.95 11.60 -19.79
N LEU A 428 32.29 10.63 -18.95
CA LEU A 428 32.67 10.87 -17.56
C LEU A 428 33.99 11.64 -17.46
N GLU A 429 34.92 11.46 -18.40
CA GLU A 429 36.18 12.22 -18.40
C GLU A 429 35.93 13.72 -18.60
N LYS A 430 35.05 14.08 -19.55
CA LYS A 430 34.65 15.49 -19.77
C LYS A 430 33.96 16.04 -18.53
N ALA A 431 33.06 15.27 -17.90
CA ALA A 431 32.37 15.67 -16.68
C ALA A 431 33.35 15.90 -15.52
N ALA A 432 34.29 14.98 -15.33
CA ALA A 432 35.30 15.05 -14.28
C ALA A 432 36.14 16.32 -14.40
N ARG A 433 36.63 16.61 -15.61
CA ARG A 433 37.40 17.83 -15.91
C ARG A 433 36.57 19.10 -15.68
N LEU A 434 35.33 19.15 -16.18
CA LEU A 434 34.46 20.31 -16.01
C LEU A 434 34.16 20.58 -14.54
N LEU A 435 33.86 19.54 -13.77
CA LEU A 435 33.43 19.67 -12.37
C LEU A 435 34.60 19.78 -11.38
N GLY A 436 35.80 19.34 -11.77
CA GLY A 436 36.92 19.18 -10.85
C GLY A 436 36.64 18.09 -9.81
N ILE A 437 36.02 16.99 -10.26
CA ILE A 437 35.65 15.81 -9.46
C ILE A 437 36.22 14.61 -10.20
N SER A 438 36.86 13.65 -9.52
CA SER A 438 37.43 12.49 -10.22
C SER A 438 36.34 11.63 -10.87
N GLU A 439 36.66 10.96 -11.97
CA GLU A 439 35.72 10.05 -12.65
C GLU A 439 35.21 8.94 -11.73
N LYS A 440 36.11 8.38 -10.91
CA LYS A 440 35.74 7.40 -9.88
C LYS A 440 34.69 7.97 -8.93
N ARG A 441 34.91 9.19 -8.45
CA ARG A 441 33.98 9.86 -7.54
C ARG A 441 32.64 10.15 -8.22
N LEU A 442 32.62 10.63 -9.46
CA LEU A 442 31.37 10.80 -10.21
C LEU A 442 30.61 9.49 -10.41
N LYS A 443 31.33 8.40 -10.70
CA LYS A 443 30.74 7.07 -10.82
C LYS A 443 30.11 6.60 -9.51
N GLU A 444 30.80 6.80 -8.38
CA GLU A 444 30.23 6.52 -7.04
C GLU A 444 28.94 7.31 -6.79
N LEU A 445 28.88 8.60 -7.16
CA LEU A 445 27.66 9.41 -7.00
C LEU A 445 26.49 8.94 -7.88
N LEU A 446 26.78 8.34 -9.05
CA LEU A 446 25.78 7.86 -10.00
C LEU A 446 25.29 6.45 -9.70
N ASP A 447 26.18 5.58 -9.22
CA ASP A 447 25.91 4.15 -9.01
C ASP A 447 25.48 3.85 -7.55
N GLU A 448 25.92 4.67 -6.59
CA GLU A 448 25.63 4.51 -5.15
C GLU A 448 25.05 5.79 -4.49
N PRO A 449 24.02 6.44 -5.06
CA PRO A 449 23.58 7.79 -4.63
C PRO A 449 23.05 7.87 -3.19
N LEU A 450 22.63 6.75 -2.61
CA LEU A 450 22.11 6.67 -1.25
C LEU A 450 23.20 6.71 -0.18
N THR A 451 24.35 6.10 -0.47
CA THR A 451 25.46 5.91 0.47
C THR A 451 26.63 6.83 0.17
N ARG A 452 26.80 7.24 -1.10
CA ARG A 452 27.87 8.14 -1.58
C ARG A 452 27.26 9.48 -1.94
N LYS A 453 27.19 10.38 -0.95
CA LYS A 453 26.67 11.73 -1.13
C LYS A 453 27.79 12.69 -1.55
N PRO A 454 27.53 13.65 -2.45
CA PRO A 454 28.50 14.70 -2.75
C PRO A 454 28.67 15.59 -1.50
N SER A 455 29.85 16.17 -1.35
CA SER A 455 30.04 17.35 -0.48
C SER A 455 29.21 18.53 -1.00
N LEU A 456 29.00 19.54 -0.16
CA LEU A 456 28.23 20.72 -0.55
C LEU A 456 28.90 21.45 -1.73
N GLU A 457 30.23 21.56 -1.73
CA GLU A 457 30.99 22.18 -2.83
C GLU A 457 30.85 21.39 -4.13
N GLU A 458 30.87 20.05 -4.08
CA GLU A 458 30.61 19.19 -5.23
C GLU A 458 29.17 19.42 -5.74
N ALA A 459 28.17 19.42 -4.85
CA ALA A 459 26.77 19.61 -5.19
C ALA A 459 26.49 20.98 -5.83
N VAL A 460 27.07 22.05 -5.27
CA VAL A 460 26.97 23.41 -5.82
C VAL A 460 27.65 23.52 -7.19
N ARG A 461 28.84 22.92 -7.36
CA ARG A 461 29.54 22.89 -8.66
C ARG A 461 28.75 22.14 -9.72
N ILE A 462 28.23 20.97 -9.39
CA ILE A 462 27.35 20.19 -10.25
C ILE A 462 26.12 21.02 -10.64
N CYS A 463 25.49 21.66 -9.65
CA CYS A 463 24.30 22.47 -9.89
C CYS A 463 24.56 23.63 -10.86
N LYS A 464 25.60 24.43 -10.60
CA LYS A 464 25.92 25.60 -11.44
C LYS A 464 26.42 25.23 -12.83
N LYS A 465 27.31 24.22 -12.94
CA LYS A 465 27.95 23.87 -14.23
C LYS A 465 27.07 22.99 -15.11
N LEU A 466 26.29 22.08 -14.52
CA LEU A 466 25.46 21.14 -15.27
C LEU A 466 23.97 21.48 -15.23
N GLY A 467 23.52 22.44 -14.43
CA GLY A 467 22.11 22.82 -14.34
C GLY A 467 21.21 21.76 -13.69
N VAL A 468 21.82 20.75 -13.07
CA VAL A 468 21.14 19.76 -12.22
C VAL A 468 20.67 20.48 -10.96
N PRO A 469 19.48 20.21 -10.40
CA PRO A 469 19.09 20.78 -9.12
C PRO A 469 20.08 20.44 -8.00
N LEU A 470 20.11 21.27 -6.96
CA LEU A 470 20.91 21.06 -5.78
C LEU A 470 20.58 19.71 -5.14
N HIS A 471 21.61 19.01 -4.65
CA HIS A 471 21.46 17.68 -4.08
C HIS A 471 20.44 17.68 -2.91
N PRO A 472 19.56 16.66 -2.80
CA PRO A 472 18.50 16.60 -1.76
C PRO A 472 18.97 16.70 -0.31
N SER A 473 20.21 16.29 -0.03
CA SER A 473 20.82 16.41 1.31
C SER A 473 21.11 17.85 1.73
N TYR A 474 21.18 18.77 0.77
CA TYR A 474 21.39 20.22 0.98
C TYR A 474 20.16 21.05 0.58
N THR A 475 19.04 20.39 0.36
CA THR A 475 17.75 21.01 0.04
C THR A 475 16.83 20.89 1.25
N TYR A 476 16.08 21.95 1.54
CA TYR A 476 15.12 22.01 2.65
C TYR A 476 13.69 22.06 2.10
N PHE A 477 12.69 22.06 2.98
CA PHE A 477 11.27 22.14 2.64
C PHE A 477 10.85 23.56 2.19
N TRP A 478 11.58 24.14 1.23
CA TRP A 478 11.36 25.52 0.76
C TRP A 478 9.95 25.76 0.24
N GLU A 479 9.32 24.73 -0.33
CA GLU A 479 7.96 24.76 -0.85
C GLU A 479 6.88 25.04 0.21
N VAL A 480 7.19 24.87 1.51
CA VAL A 480 6.21 25.20 2.56
C VAL A 480 6.21 26.69 2.90
N LEU A 481 7.21 27.46 2.50
CA LEU A 481 7.33 28.89 2.84
C LEU A 481 6.67 29.78 1.79
N SER A 482 6.30 31.00 2.20
CA SER A 482 6.07 32.09 1.25
C SER A 482 7.38 32.77 0.85
N SER A 483 7.40 33.46 -0.29
CA SER A 483 8.56 34.25 -0.72
C SER A 483 8.94 35.34 0.29
N GLU A 484 7.97 35.90 1.02
CA GLU A 484 8.22 36.85 2.10
C GLU A 484 8.98 36.21 3.27
N GLN A 485 8.62 34.98 3.66
CA GLN A 485 9.36 34.23 4.68
C GLN A 485 10.78 33.90 4.24
N VAL A 486 11.00 33.62 2.95
CA VAL A 486 12.35 33.43 2.39
C VAL A 486 13.18 34.72 2.50
N ARG A 487 12.59 35.88 2.18
CA ARG A 487 13.25 37.20 2.34
C ARG A 487 13.56 37.51 3.80
N GLN A 488 12.64 37.26 4.72
CA GLN A 488 12.88 37.45 6.15
C GLN A 488 14.05 36.62 6.68
N LEU A 489 14.14 35.35 6.26
CA LEU A 489 15.28 34.51 6.62
C LEU A 489 16.60 35.03 6.02
N ARG A 490 16.54 35.54 4.78
CA ARG A 490 17.69 36.17 4.12
C ARG A 490 18.15 37.44 4.83
N ASP A 491 17.24 38.30 5.25
CA ASP A 491 17.58 39.52 5.99
C ASP A 491 18.19 39.22 7.34
N TRP A 492 17.69 38.19 8.02
CA TRP A 492 18.33 37.67 9.23
C TRP A 492 19.77 37.17 8.97
N LEU A 493 20.02 36.54 7.82
CA LEU A 493 21.38 36.13 7.44
C LEU A 493 22.32 37.30 7.17
N LYS A 494 21.82 38.45 6.70
CA LYS A 494 22.65 39.65 6.47
C LYS A 494 23.23 40.21 7.78
N ILE A 495 22.52 40.03 8.90
CA ILE A 495 22.95 40.50 10.23
C ILE A 495 23.56 39.38 11.10
N ALA A 496 23.57 38.14 10.61
CA ALA A 496 24.17 37.02 11.32
C ALA A 496 25.70 37.05 11.22
N GLU A 497 26.38 36.71 12.31
CA GLU A 497 27.82 36.52 12.33
C GLU A 497 28.16 35.17 11.67
N ALA A 498 28.95 35.20 10.60
CA ALA A 498 29.47 34.00 9.95
C ALA A 498 30.90 33.70 10.44
N LYS A 499 31.12 32.52 11.02
CA LYS A 499 32.47 32.01 11.29
C LYS A 499 32.94 31.15 10.13
N THR A 500 34.12 31.45 9.62
CA THR A 500 34.71 30.75 8.49
C THR A 500 36.01 30.04 8.85
N PHE A 501 36.29 28.94 8.15
CA PHE A 501 37.61 28.32 8.10
C PHE A 501 38.06 28.31 6.64
N GLY A 502 38.93 29.26 6.27
CA GLY A 502 39.17 29.58 4.87
C GLY A 502 37.89 30.12 4.21
N ASP A 503 37.52 29.55 3.06
CA ASP A 503 36.31 29.92 2.31
C ASP A 503 35.04 29.16 2.77
N ILE A 504 35.16 28.30 3.79
CA ILE A 504 34.07 27.44 4.26
C ILE A 504 33.38 28.08 5.46
N ILE A 505 32.06 28.25 5.39
CA ILE A 505 31.23 28.72 6.50
C ILE A 505 30.99 27.54 7.45
N THR A 506 31.46 27.68 8.68
CA THR A 506 31.36 26.62 9.71
C THR A 506 30.23 26.87 10.70
N GLU A 507 29.84 28.13 10.90
CA GLU A 507 28.77 28.54 11.80
C GLU A 507 28.13 29.84 11.32
N LEU A 508 26.80 29.93 11.40
CA LEU A 508 26.02 31.16 11.29
C LEU A 508 25.33 31.42 12.63
N SER A 509 25.56 32.59 13.21
CA SER A 509 25.08 32.97 14.53
C SER A 509 24.39 34.33 14.49
N GLY A 510 23.07 34.37 14.62
CA GLY A 510 22.28 35.61 14.61
C GLY A 510 21.38 35.76 15.84
N PRO A 511 20.76 36.93 16.04
CA PRO A 511 19.87 37.17 17.18
C PRO A 511 18.66 36.24 17.16
N VAL A 512 18.13 35.88 18.34
CA VAL A 512 16.88 35.14 18.42
C VAL A 512 15.73 36.02 17.93
N ASP A 513 15.10 35.58 16.84
CA ASP A 513 13.88 36.16 16.30
C ASP A 513 12.81 35.06 16.18
N GLY A 514 11.60 35.32 16.68
CA GLY A 514 10.53 34.32 16.73
C GLY A 514 10.03 33.88 15.36
N LYS A 515 9.97 34.80 14.38
CA LYS A 515 9.56 34.49 13.00
C LYS A 515 10.62 33.66 12.29
N VAL A 516 11.89 34.05 12.42
CA VAL A 516 13.02 33.29 11.86
C VAL A 516 13.09 31.90 12.48
N LYS A 517 12.88 31.79 13.79
CA LYS A 517 12.81 30.49 14.48
C LYS A 517 11.74 29.59 13.90
N GLU A 518 10.53 30.11 13.70
CA GLU A 518 9.42 29.37 13.08
C GLU A 518 9.77 28.94 11.66
N ILE A 519 10.37 29.83 10.86
CA ILE A 519 10.81 29.51 9.49
C ILE A 519 11.82 28.35 9.50
N LEU A 520 12.85 28.41 10.36
CA LEU A 520 13.86 27.35 10.48
C LEU A 520 13.25 26.01 10.94
N GLU A 521 12.26 26.04 11.83
CA GLU A 521 11.50 24.85 12.23
C GLU A 521 10.72 24.24 11.06
N ARG A 522 10.02 25.06 10.27
CA ARG A 522 9.24 24.60 9.11
C ARG A 522 10.14 24.04 8.00
N LEU A 523 11.33 24.61 7.81
CA LEU A 523 12.36 24.08 6.92
C LEU A 523 13.07 22.83 7.47
N CYS A 524 12.84 22.48 8.73
CA CYS A 524 13.54 21.40 9.44
C CYS A 524 15.07 21.55 9.43
N VAL A 525 15.57 22.79 9.47
CA VAL A 525 17.01 23.09 9.52
C VAL A 525 17.53 22.78 10.92
N PRO A 526 18.57 21.94 11.08
CA PRO A 526 19.22 21.75 12.36
C PRO A 526 19.83 23.05 12.91
N HIS A 527 19.45 23.46 14.12
CA HIS A 527 19.96 24.66 14.76
C HIS A 527 19.90 24.56 16.29
N ARG A 528 20.71 25.37 16.97
CA ARG A 528 20.73 25.50 18.44
C ARG A 528 20.25 26.87 18.85
N VAL A 529 19.62 26.95 20.01
CA VAL A 529 19.21 28.21 20.63
C VAL A 529 19.91 28.34 21.98
N GLY A 530 20.59 29.46 22.21
CA GLY A 530 21.32 29.72 23.45
C GLY A 530 22.05 31.06 23.42
N ASP A 531 22.28 31.64 24.60
CA ASP A 531 22.96 32.94 24.76
C ASP A 531 22.31 34.08 23.95
N GLY A 532 20.98 34.06 23.81
CA GLY A 532 20.23 35.03 22.99
C GLY A 532 20.47 34.94 21.47
N LYS A 533 21.14 33.86 21.00
CA LYS A 533 21.44 33.62 19.58
C LYS A 533 20.82 32.32 19.05
N ILE A 534 20.51 32.30 17.76
CA ILE A 534 20.26 31.07 16.98
C ILE A 534 21.55 30.74 16.24
N ARG A 535 22.03 29.50 16.38
CA ARG A 535 23.27 29.02 15.76
C ARG A 535 23.01 27.83 14.84
N ILE A 536 23.48 27.94 13.60
CA ILE A 536 23.45 26.88 12.58
C ILE A 536 24.91 26.51 12.28
N VAL A 537 25.22 25.22 12.16
CA VAL A 537 26.61 24.74 12.06
C VAL A 537 26.81 23.78 10.89
N GLY A 538 28.06 23.69 10.42
CA GLY A 538 28.49 22.74 9.39
C GLY A 538 27.80 22.96 8.04
N ASP A 539 27.60 21.88 7.29
CA ASP A 539 26.99 21.89 5.96
C ASP A 539 25.63 22.60 5.93
N ASP A 540 24.82 22.52 6.99
CA ASP A 540 23.50 23.17 6.99
C ASP A 540 23.64 24.70 6.95
N ALA A 541 24.65 25.25 7.65
CA ALA A 541 24.93 26.69 7.67
C ALA A 541 25.37 27.17 6.28
N GLN A 542 26.32 26.45 5.69
CA GLN A 542 26.86 26.77 4.38
C GLN A 542 25.81 26.59 3.27
N ALA A 543 24.95 25.57 3.35
CA ALA A 543 23.89 25.33 2.39
C ALA A 543 22.83 26.45 2.42
N LEU A 544 22.41 26.89 3.62
CA LEU A 544 21.51 28.04 3.73
C LEU A 544 22.12 29.32 3.18
N PHE A 545 23.39 29.57 3.50
CA PHE A 545 24.11 30.73 2.98
C PHE A 545 24.18 30.72 1.46
N PHE A 546 24.52 29.59 0.84
CA PHE A 546 24.56 29.47 -0.61
C PHE A 546 23.19 29.61 -1.27
N CYS A 547 22.13 29.04 -0.70
CA CYS A 547 20.78 29.14 -1.25
C CYS A 547 20.21 30.57 -1.20
N LEU A 548 20.47 31.31 -0.12
CA LEU A 548 19.89 32.65 0.09
C LEU A 548 20.81 33.79 -0.35
N ASN A 549 22.10 33.51 -0.50
CA ASN A 549 23.12 34.42 -1.02
C ASN A 549 22.96 35.86 -0.48
N PRO A 550 23.16 36.08 0.83
CA PRO A 550 22.85 37.36 1.48
C PRO A 550 23.76 38.51 1.01
N ASN A 551 24.90 38.20 0.39
CA ASN A 551 25.90 39.19 -0.04
C ASN A 551 25.57 39.91 -1.36
N VAL A 552 24.59 39.44 -2.13
CA VAL A 552 24.22 40.04 -3.41
C VAL A 552 23.04 40.97 -3.23
N ASP A 553 23.16 42.23 -3.63
CA ASP A 553 22.03 43.17 -3.58
C ASP A 553 21.15 42.99 -4.83
N SER A 554 20.09 42.19 -4.70
CA SER A 554 19.19 41.78 -5.81
C SER A 554 17.70 42.03 -5.50
N GLU A 555 17.41 42.87 -4.51
CA GLU A 555 16.03 43.05 -4.01
C GLU A 555 15.08 43.60 -5.07
N LYS A 556 15.54 44.51 -5.92
CA LYS A 556 14.69 45.09 -6.99
C LYS A 556 14.25 44.03 -8.00
N GLU A 557 15.17 43.19 -8.47
CA GLU A 557 14.92 42.17 -9.50
C GLU A 557 14.14 40.95 -8.98
N THR A 558 14.19 40.69 -7.67
CA THR A 558 13.56 39.52 -7.05
C THR A 558 12.26 39.84 -6.29
N SER A 559 11.89 41.11 -6.20
CA SER A 559 10.70 41.61 -5.48
C SER A 559 9.38 41.05 -5.99
N THR A 560 9.27 40.75 -7.28
CA THR A 560 8.03 40.27 -7.94
C THR A 560 7.91 38.75 -8.00
N ILE A 561 8.88 38.01 -7.46
CA ILE A 561 8.86 36.55 -7.47
C ILE A 561 8.08 36.05 -6.24
N ASP A 562 6.96 35.38 -6.50
CA ASP A 562 6.08 34.84 -5.46
C ASP A 562 6.34 33.36 -5.12
N ASP A 563 6.97 32.61 -6.04
CA ASP A 563 7.34 31.21 -5.80
C ASP A 563 8.69 31.10 -5.07
N PRO A 564 8.74 30.45 -3.89
CA PRO A 564 9.95 30.41 -3.05
C PRO A 564 11.12 29.67 -3.72
N LEU A 565 10.86 28.64 -4.52
CA LEU A 565 11.91 27.87 -5.21
C LEU A 565 12.54 28.71 -6.33
N ARG A 566 11.72 29.43 -7.11
CA ARG A 566 12.19 30.40 -8.12
C ARG A 566 12.94 31.56 -7.50
N LEU A 567 12.49 32.04 -6.34
CA LEU A 567 13.18 33.11 -5.61
C LEU A 567 14.60 32.66 -5.21
N ILE A 568 14.75 31.47 -4.63
CA ILE A 568 16.07 30.90 -4.30
C ILE A 568 16.97 30.80 -5.53
N GLN A 569 16.43 30.33 -6.66
CA GLN A 569 17.17 30.23 -7.91
C GLN A 569 17.62 31.61 -8.40
N ALA A 570 16.77 32.63 -8.33
CA ALA A 570 17.13 33.99 -8.72
C ALA A 570 18.19 34.62 -7.80
N LEU A 571 18.15 34.32 -6.50
CA LEU A 571 19.11 34.85 -5.52
C LEU A 571 20.50 34.21 -5.62
N SER A 572 20.56 32.90 -5.81
CA SER A 572 21.81 32.12 -5.70
C SER A 572 22.35 31.56 -7.01
N GLY A 573 21.52 31.53 -8.05
CA GLY A 573 21.75 30.73 -9.25
C GLY A 573 21.64 29.22 -9.02
N LEU A 574 21.23 28.76 -7.83
CA LEU A 574 21.05 27.35 -7.52
C LEU A 574 19.60 26.94 -7.75
N ARG A 575 19.41 26.00 -8.69
CA ARG A 575 18.10 25.41 -8.91
C ARG A 575 17.79 24.44 -7.78
N VAL A 576 16.65 24.61 -7.11
CA VAL A 576 16.14 23.68 -6.09
C VAL A 576 14.84 23.03 -6.55
N ARG A 577 14.53 21.84 -6.02
CA ARG A 577 13.27 21.12 -6.26
C ARG A 577 12.52 20.95 -4.94
N PRO A 578 11.17 20.83 -4.98
CA PRO A 578 10.38 20.66 -3.77
C PRO A 578 10.75 19.34 -3.08
N LYS A 579 11.01 19.43 -1.77
CA LYS A 579 11.52 18.29 -1.00
C LYS A 579 10.40 17.42 -0.43
N GLY A 580 9.28 18.01 -0.02
CA GLY A 580 8.14 17.34 0.57
C GLY A 580 6.86 17.65 -0.20
N VAL A 581 6.55 16.81 -1.20
CA VAL A 581 5.38 16.98 -2.06
C VAL A 581 4.16 16.20 -1.57
N SER A 582 4.36 14.91 -1.25
CA SER A 582 3.29 14.02 -0.76
C SER A 582 3.60 13.51 0.64
N TYR A 583 2.62 13.68 1.54
CA TYR A 583 2.68 13.19 2.92
C TYR A 583 1.56 12.18 3.17
N LEU A 584 1.90 11.06 3.78
CA LEU A 584 1.01 9.91 3.93
C LEU A 584 0.39 9.87 5.33
N GLY A 585 -0.86 9.44 5.39
CA GLY A 585 -1.52 9.12 6.65
C GLY A 585 -1.07 7.75 7.15
N ALA A 586 -0.65 7.67 8.41
CA ALA A 586 -0.21 6.41 9.00
C ALA A 586 -0.64 6.29 10.47
N ARG A 587 -1.15 5.13 10.85
CA ARG A 587 -1.51 4.80 12.23
C ARG A 587 -1.17 3.35 12.52
N MET A 588 -1.03 3.05 13.80
CA MET A 588 -0.78 1.70 14.25
C MET A 588 -1.99 0.81 13.94
N GLY A 589 -1.72 -0.23 13.14
CA GLY A 589 -2.57 -1.39 12.93
C GLY A 589 -2.29 -2.43 14.02
N ARG A 590 -2.12 -3.69 13.62
CA ARG A 590 -1.76 -4.77 14.54
C ARG A 590 -0.26 -4.75 14.86
N PRO A 591 0.14 -4.93 16.13
CA PRO A 591 1.55 -5.18 16.45
C PRO A 591 1.99 -6.54 15.89
N GLU A 592 3.30 -6.71 15.83
CA GLU A 592 4.00 -7.98 15.64
C GLU A 592 3.60 -9.03 16.68
N LYS A 593 3.82 -10.31 16.37
CA LYS A 593 3.51 -11.46 17.22
C LYS A 593 4.72 -12.35 17.41
#